data_AF-A0A5J4L093-F1
#
_entry.id   AF-A0A5J4L093-F1
#
_cell.length_a   1.000
_cell.length_b   1.000
_cell.length_c   1.000
_cell.angle_alpha   90.00
_cell.angle_beta   90.00
_cell.angle_gamma   90.00
#
_symmetry.space_group_name_H-M   'P 1'
#
loop_
_entity.id
_entity.type
_entity.pdbx_description
1 polymer ?
#
loop_
_entity_poly.entity_id
_entity_poly.type
_entity_poly.pdbx_seq_one_letter_code
_entity_poly.pdbx_strand_id
1 'polypeptide(L)'
;MPAYTSPRIMQLSQDLETGKSDVLMAFWREIEEHGAPIIESITDEETQDRLVTVVWRGGPDTQNVVVLGGLTNNTEIKENILTRLAETDVWYKTYRLNVEVRTAYYFAHNDSLIPWDQEKDIQARRRTLQPDPLNPQQLVYPADEEDPNDFSTTLSVLELPEAPEQPWITRRKGVPAGQVERHTFESAILK
;
A
#
# COMPACT_ATOMS: atom_id res chain seq x y z
N MET A 1 -0.14 13.47 -11.77
CA MET A 1 1.26 13.68 -11.26
C MET A 1 2.29 13.35 -12.35
N PRO A 2 3.54 13.85 -12.30
CA PRO A 2 4.61 13.41 -13.21
C PRO A 2 4.82 11.90 -13.09
N ALA A 3 5.05 11.21 -14.20
CA ALA A 3 5.40 9.80 -14.17
C ALA A 3 6.86 9.64 -13.72
N TYR A 4 7.07 9.14 -12.50
CA TYR A 4 8.39 8.76 -12.02
C TYR A 4 8.72 7.35 -12.50
N THR A 5 9.97 7.10 -12.86
CA THR A 5 10.40 5.79 -13.36
C THR A 5 11.31 5.11 -12.35
N SER A 6 10.92 3.90 -11.92
CA SER A 6 11.77 3.05 -11.07
C SER A 6 12.91 2.45 -11.89
N PRO A 7 14.19 2.63 -11.49
CA PRO A 7 15.31 1.94 -12.10
C PRO A 7 15.13 0.42 -12.12
N ARG A 8 14.64 -0.19 -11.04
CA ARG A 8 14.40 -1.63 -10.95
C ARG A 8 13.37 -2.12 -11.96
N ILE A 9 12.27 -1.39 -12.14
CA ILE A 9 11.24 -1.71 -13.14
C ILE A 9 11.77 -1.47 -14.57
N MET A 10 12.54 -0.42 -14.79
CA MET A 10 13.17 -0.15 -16.09
C MET A 10 14.13 -1.28 -16.48
N GLN A 11 14.96 -1.73 -15.54
CA GLN A 11 15.88 -2.85 -15.75
C GLN A 11 15.12 -4.14 -16.07
N LEU A 12 14.03 -4.43 -15.34
CA LEU A 12 13.16 -5.57 -15.63
C LEU A 12 12.58 -5.49 -17.06
N SER A 13 12.10 -4.32 -17.47
CA SER A 13 11.58 -4.10 -18.83
C SER A 13 12.63 -4.42 -19.90
N GLN A 14 13.85 -3.91 -19.74
CA GLN A 14 14.94 -4.13 -20.69
C GLN A 14 15.36 -5.61 -20.74
N ASP A 15 15.46 -6.26 -19.58
CA ASP A 15 15.83 -7.67 -19.52
C ASP A 15 14.78 -8.58 -20.20
N LEU A 16 13.49 -8.25 -20.07
CA LEU A 16 12.40 -8.94 -20.75
C LEU A 16 12.49 -8.77 -22.28
N GLU A 17 12.81 -7.57 -22.77
CA GLU A 17 13.00 -7.32 -24.21
C GLU A 17 14.16 -8.14 -24.80
N THR A 18 15.20 -8.40 -24.00
CA THR A 18 16.35 -9.24 -24.43
C THR A 18 16.05 -10.75 -24.45
N GLY A 19 14.82 -11.17 -24.10
CA GLY A 19 14.37 -12.56 -24.20
C GLY A 19 14.84 -13.48 -23.07
N LYS A 20 15.28 -12.93 -21.93
CA LYS A 20 15.68 -13.72 -20.77
C LYS A 20 14.43 -14.24 -20.03
N SER A 21 14.06 -15.49 -20.28
CA SER A 21 12.84 -16.13 -19.74
C SER A 21 12.73 -16.15 -18.22
N ASP A 22 13.87 -16.18 -17.53
CA ASP A 22 13.91 -16.45 -16.08
C ASP A 22 13.88 -15.17 -15.24
N VAL A 23 14.01 -13.99 -15.87
CA VAL A 23 14.14 -12.71 -15.15
C VAL A 23 12.86 -12.33 -14.41
N LEU A 24 11.68 -12.64 -14.98
CA LEU A 24 10.41 -12.38 -14.32
C LEU A 24 10.26 -13.21 -13.04
N MET A 25 10.66 -14.48 -13.09
CA MET A 25 10.62 -15.36 -11.93
C MET A 25 11.62 -14.91 -10.86
N ALA A 26 12.83 -14.51 -11.27
CA ALA A 26 13.84 -13.96 -10.37
C ALA A 26 13.36 -12.66 -9.70
N PHE A 27 12.69 -11.78 -10.44
CA PHE A 27 12.08 -10.57 -9.90
C PHE A 27 11.04 -10.89 -8.82
N TRP A 28 10.09 -11.79 -9.09
CA TRP A 28 9.09 -12.13 -8.08
C TRP A 28 9.69 -12.76 -6.84
N ARG A 29 10.70 -13.63 -7.00
CA ARG A 29 11.42 -14.21 -5.86
C ARG A 29 12.13 -13.14 -5.02
N GLU A 30 12.76 -12.16 -5.68
CA GLU A 30 13.41 -11.03 -4.99
C GLU A 30 12.40 -10.23 -4.15
N ILE A 31 11.22 -9.93 -4.70
CA ILE A 31 10.15 -9.21 -3.98
C ILE A 31 9.55 -10.04 -2.86
N GLU A 32 9.36 -11.35 -3.07
CA GLU A 32 8.88 -12.25 -2.01
C GLU A 32 9.90 -12.38 -0.86
N GLU A 33 11.20 -12.27 -1.14
CA GLU A 33 12.27 -12.36 -0.15
C GLU A 33 12.47 -11.05 0.64
N HIS A 34 12.41 -9.89 -0.04
CA HIS A 34 12.69 -8.58 0.58
C HIS A 34 11.42 -7.81 0.98
N GLY A 35 10.28 -8.17 0.42
CA GLY A 35 9.01 -7.47 0.57
C GLY A 35 8.84 -6.30 -0.40
N ALA A 36 7.61 -5.76 -0.41
CA ALA A 36 7.20 -4.54 -1.09
C ALA A 36 6.88 -3.43 -0.07
N PRO A 37 6.91 -2.14 -0.47
CA PRO A 37 7.26 -1.63 -1.81
C PRO A 37 8.78 -1.62 -2.07
N ILE A 38 9.15 -1.50 -3.34
CA ILE A 38 10.55 -1.29 -3.75
C ILE A 38 10.92 0.16 -3.40
N ILE A 39 12.01 0.36 -2.65
CA ILE A 39 12.49 1.68 -2.24
C ILE A 39 13.86 1.91 -2.87
N GLU A 40 13.99 2.95 -3.69
CA GLU A 40 15.21 3.27 -4.42
C GLU A 40 15.63 4.72 -4.14
N SER A 41 16.94 4.95 -4.05
CA SER A 41 17.49 6.31 -3.91
C SER A 41 17.38 7.09 -5.22
N ILE A 42 17.18 8.40 -5.11
CA ILE A 42 17.29 9.33 -6.24
C ILE A 42 18.69 9.93 -6.22
N THR A 43 19.34 10.01 -7.38
CA THR A 43 20.72 10.53 -7.52
C THR A 43 20.83 12.05 -7.29
N ASP A 44 19.70 12.74 -7.18
CA ASP A 44 19.62 14.18 -6.96
C ASP A 44 19.78 14.49 -5.47
N GLU A 45 20.97 14.97 -5.07
CA GLU A 45 21.38 15.13 -3.67
C GLU A 45 20.60 16.23 -2.92
N GLU A 46 19.87 17.11 -3.62
CA GLU A 46 19.21 18.26 -2.99
C GLU A 46 17.96 17.89 -2.18
N THR A 47 17.20 16.91 -2.64
CA THR A 47 16.05 16.39 -1.88
C THR A 47 16.38 14.96 -1.52
N GLN A 48 16.48 14.66 -0.23
CA GLN A 48 16.72 13.29 0.28
C GLN A 48 15.55 12.34 -0.05
N ASP A 49 14.80 12.55 -1.12
CA ASP A 49 13.64 11.76 -1.51
C ASP A 49 14.04 10.34 -1.92
N ARG A 50 13.04 9.46 -1.95
CA ARG A 50 13.13 8.10 -2.47
C ARG A 50 12.08 7.89 -3.55
N LEU A 51 12.42 7.05 -4.51
CA LEU A 51 11.41 6.42 -5.36
C LEU A 51 10.81 5.25 -4.59
N VAL A 52 9.49 5.24 -4.49
CA VAL A 52 8.73 4.18 -3.87
C VAL A 52 7.83 3.56 -4.91
N THR A 53 8.05 2.29 -5.21
CA THR A 53 7.28 1.55 -6.20
C THR A 53 6.48 0.45 -5.54
N VAL A 54 5.16 0.65 -5.51
CA VAL A 54 4.23 -0.42 -5.15
C VAL A 54 4.09 -1.37 -6.33
N VAL A 55 4.00 -2.66 -6.02
CA VAL A 55 3.90 -3.72 -7.03
C VAL A 55 2.76 -4.66 -6.68
N TRP A 56 2.08 -5.16 -7.70
CA TRP A 56 1.01 -6.15 -7.59
C TRP A 56 1.23 -7.25 -8.61
N ARG A 57 1.07 -8.50 -8.18
CA ARG A 57 1.15 -9.68 -9.06
C ARG A 57 -0.24 -10.01 -9.58
N GLY A 58 -0.51 -9.65 -10.84
CA GLY A 58 -1.79 -9.81 -11.51
C GLY A 58 -2.09 -11.25 -11.92
N GLY A 59 -3.36 -11.64 -11.78
CA GLY A 59 -3.91 -12.88 -12.35
C GLY A 59 -4.54 -12.67 -13.73
N PRO A 60 -5.00 -13.75 -14.40
CA PRO A 60 -5.68 -13.68 -15.70
C PRO A 60 -6.95 -12.81 -15.73
N ASP A 61 -7.58 -12.61 -14.58
CA ASP A 61 -8.79 -11.82 -14.37
C ASP A 61 -8.50 -10.38 -13.93
N THR A 62 -7.23 -9.98 -13.83
CA THR A 62 -6.84 -8.64 -13.40
C THR A 62 -7.04 -7.64 -14.53
N GLN A 63 -8.05 -6.78 -14.37
CA GLN A 63 -8.41 -5.70 -15.28
C GLN A 63 -7.80 -4.37 -14.86
N ASN A 64 -7.80 -4.09 -13.55
CA ASN A 64 -7.13 -2.93 -12.98
C ASN A 64 -6.73 -3.20 -11.53
N VAL A 65 -5.74 -2.46 -11.06
CA VAL A 65 -5.35 -2.42 -9.65
C VAL A 65 -5.14 -0.96 -9.30
N VAL A 66 -5.74 -0.51 -8.20
CA VAL A 66 -5.66 0.88 -7.75
C VAL A 66 -5.02 0.90 -6.37
N VAL A 67 -4.03 1.75 -6.16
CA VAL A 67 -3.51 2.04 -4.82
C VAL A 67 -4.32 3.16 -4.18
N LEU A 68 -4.60 3.03 -2.89
CA LEU A 68 -5.42 3.95 -2.11
C LEU A 68 -4.81 4.16 -0.72
N GLY A 69 -5.27 5.18 0.01
CA GLY A 69 -4.70 5.56 1.30
C GLY A 69 -3.66 6.67 1.16
N GLY A 70 -2.71 6.75 2.09
CA GLY A 70 -1.87 7.94 2.24
C GLY A 70 -0.83 8.15 1.12
N LEU A 71 -0.59 7.16 0.25
CA LEU A 71 0.24 7.31 -0.95
C LEU A 71 -0.41 8.18 -2.04
N THR A 72 -1.73 8.30 -2.05
CA THR A 72 -2.46 8.94 -3.16
C THR A 72 -2.65 10.43 -2.99
N ASN A 73 -2.39 10.98 -1.80
CA ASN A 73 -2.58 12.40 -1.47
C ASN A 73 -3.96 12.95 -1.92
N ASN A 74 -5.03 12.15 -1.76
CA ASN A 74 -6.40 12.49 -2.17
C ASN A 74 -6.57 12.86 -3.66
N THR A 75 -5.70 12.37 -4.53
CA THR A 75 -5.88 12.50 -5.99
C THR A 75 -7.07 11.69 -6.49
N GLU A 76 -7.53 12.00 -7.71
CA GLU A 76 -8.61 11.25 -8.34
C GLU A 76 -8.25 9.77 -8.45
N ILE A 77 -9.25 8.88 -8.30
CA ILE A 77 -8.99 7.45 -8.27
C ILE A 77 -8.28 6.93 -9.54
N LYS A 78 -8.62 7.51 -10.70
CA LYS A 78 -8.01 7.14 -11.98
C LYS A 78 -6.52 7.47 -12.04
N GLU A 79 -6.07 8.47 -11.30
CA GLU A 79 -4.64 8.78 -11.20
C GLU A 79 -3.87 7.74 -10.40
N ASN A 80 -4.54 6.86 -9.66
CA ASN A 80 -3.91 5.86 -8.78
C ASN A 80 -3.97 4.43 -9.33
N ILE A 81 -4.40 4.26 -10.57
CA ILE A 81 -4.33 2.98 -11.27
C ILE A 81 -2.84 2.62 -11.49
N LEU A 82 -2.48 1.36 -11.21
CA LEU A 82 -1.17 0.78 -11.51
C LEU A 82 -1.05 0.52 -13.01
N THR A 83 0.16 0.67 -13.53
CA THR A 83 0.49 0.34 -14.93
C THR A 83 0.96 -1.11 -15.01
N ARG A 84 0.42 -1.87 -15.97
CA ARG A 84 0.91 -3.21 -16.30
C ARG A 84 2.21 -3.11 -17.10
N LEU A 85 3.24 -3.84 -16.69
CA LEU A 85 4.51 -3.91 -17.41
C LEU A 85 4.38 -4.86 -18.60
N ALA A 86 4.20 -4.30 -19.80
CA ALA A 86 4.00 -5.05 -21.04
C ALA A 86 2.92 -6.14 -20.88
N GLU A 87 3.18 -7.36 -21.36
CA GLU A 87 2.26 -8.51 -21.25
C GLU A 87 2.55 -9.41 -20.04
N THR A 88 3.22 -8.90 -19.00
CA THR A 88 3.55 -9.67 -17.78
C THR A 88 2.45 -9.63 -16.73
N ASP A 89 2.65 -10.32 -15.61
CA ASP A 89 1.82 -10.23 -14.40
C ASP A 89 2.25 -9.08 -13.46
N VAL A 90 3.22 -8.24 -13.84
CA VAL A 90 3.72 -7.14 -12.99
C VAL A 90 2.88 -5.89 -13.23
N TRP A 91 2.18 -5.46 -12.20
CA TRP A 91 1.51 -4.15 -12.13
C TRP A 91 2.27 -3.27 -11.15
N TYR A 92 2.51 -2.00 -11.48
CA TYR A 92 3.30 -1.13 -10.62
C TYR A 92 2.87 0.34 -10.68
N LYS A 93 3.26 1.09 -9.66
CA LYS A 93 3.18 2.55 -9.65
C LYS A 93 4.30 3.13 -8.80
N THR A 94 4.95 4.18 -9.31
CA THR A 94 6.11 4.80 -8.66
C THR A 94 5.77 6.21 -8.18
N TYR A 95 6.18 6.50 -6.95
CA TYR A 95 6.05 7.78 -6.26
C TYR A 95 7.43 8.33 -5.93
N ARG A 96 7.57 9.66 -5.89
CA ARG A 96 8.70 10.35 -5.26
C ARG A 96 8.24 10.86 -3.91
N LEU A 97 8.82 10.36 -2.83
CA LEU A 97 8.43 10.69 -1.45
C LEU A 97 9.66 11.15 -0.67
N ASN A 98 9.46 12.10 0.24
CA ASN A 98 10.50 12.48 1.19
C ASN A 98 10.85 11.29 2.11
N VAL A 99 12.14 11.10 2.42
CA VAL A 99 12.65 9.96 3.23
C VAL A 99 12.08 9.89 4.66
N GLU A 100 11.47 10.95 5.16
CA GLU A 100 10.79 10.98 6.46
C GLU A 100 9.35 10.45 6.42
N VAL A 101 8.83 10.06 5.25
CA VAL A 101 7.43 9.63 5.13
C VAL A 101 7.20 8.29 5.82
N ARG A 102 6.20 8.29 6.72
CA ARG A 102 5.50 7.09 7.20
C ARG A 102 4.03 7.21 6.84
N THR A 103 3.46 6.19 6.22
CA THR A 103 2.05 6.19 5.80
C THR A 103 1.52 4.76 5.67
N ALA A 104 0.23 4.63 5.36
CA ALA A 104 -0.39 3.34 5.11
C ALA A 104 -1.23 3.38 3.83
N TYR A 105 -1.26 2.26 3.11
CA TYR A 105 -1.96 2.11 1.84
C TYR A 105 -2.61 0.74 1.73
N TYR A 106 -3.43 0.58 0.71
CA TYR A 106 -4.07 -0.69 0.34
C TYR A 106 -4.34 -0.68 -1.16
N PHE A 107 -4.71 -1.83 -1.70
CA PHE A 107 -5.12 -1.99 -3.08
C PHE A 107 -6.61 -2.24 -3.20
N ALA A 108 -7.20 -1.73 -4.28
CA ALA A 108 -8.45 -2.21 -4.82
C ALA A 108 -8.16 -3.01 -6.10
N HIS A 109 -8.52 -4.29 -6.11
CA HIS A 109 -8.42 -5.15 -7.31
C HIS A 109 -9.73 -5.06 -8.09
N ASN A 110 -9.64 -4.81 -9.39
CA ASN A 110 -10.79 -4.67 -10.28
C ASN A 110 -11.82 -3.65 -9.79
N ASP A 111 -11.36 -2.46 -9.41
CA ASP A 111 -12.20 -1.39 -8.89
C ASP A 111 -13.14 -0.81 -9.96
N SER A 112 -14.30 -0.28 -9.54
CA SER A 112 -15.30 0.35 -10.41
C SER A 112 -14.82 1.63 -11.08
N LEU A 113 -13.78 2.27 -10.52
CA LEU A 113 -13.22 3.56 -10.90
C LEU A 113 -14.22 4.73 -10.82
N ILE A 114 -15.38 4.52 -10.18
CA ILE A 114 -16.36 5.56 -9.91
C ILE A 114 -15.75 6.53 -8.88
N PRO A 115 -15.83 7.87 -9.07
CA PRO A 115 -15.42 8.83 -8.06
C PRO A 115 -16.09 8.58 -6.71
N TRP A 116 -15.38 8.83 -5.60
CA TRP A 116 -15.85 8.50 -4.25
C TRP A 116 -17.17 9.17 -3.87
N ASP A 117 -17.39 10.39 -4.33
CA ASP A 117 -18.61 11.19 -4.12
C ASP A 117 -19.80 10.73 -4.98
N GLN A 118 -19.55 9.87 -5.97
CA GLN A 118 -20.55 9.32 -6.88
C GLN A 118 -20.85 7.84 -6.63
N GLU A 119 -20.07 7.18 -5.77
CA GLU A 119 -20.26 5.78 -5.41
C GLU A 119 -21.52 5.63 -4.56
N LYS A 120 -22.43 4.74 -5.00
CA LYS A 120 -23.71 4.51 -4.33
C LYS A 120 -23.58 3.51 -3.20
N ASP A 121 -22.64 2.57 -3.32
CA ASP A 121 -22.39 1.54 -2.30
C ASP A 121 -20.91 1.57 -1.88
N ILE A 122 -20.60 2.61 -1.10
CA ILE A 122 -19.24 2.81 -0.57
C ILE A 122 -18.79 1.65 0.32
N GLN A 123 -19.72 0.99 1.02
CA GLN A 123 -19.40 -0.11 1.93
C GLN A 123 -19.03 -1.37 1.15
N ALA A 124 -19.81 -1.74 0.12
CA ALA A 124 -19.46 -2.87 -0.73
C ALA A 124 -18.10 -2.67 -1.42
N ARG A 125 -17.82 -1.45 -1.90
CA ARG A 125 -16.51 -1.11 -2.48
C ARG A 125 -15.39 -1.18 -1.46
N ARG A 126 -15.58 -0.69 -0.24
CA ARG A 126 -14.55 -0.78 0.81
C ARG A 126 -14.22 -2.23 1.19
N ARG A 127 -15.17 -3.16 1.06
CA ARG A 127 -14.94 -4.59 1.31
C ARG A 127 -14.05 -5.27 0.26
N THR A 128 -13.82 -4.66 -0.90
CA THR A 128 -12.89 -5.18 -1.92
C THR A 128 -11.45 -4.73 -1.69
N LEU A 129 -11.23 -3.84 -0.73
CA LEU A 129 -9.92 -3.32 -0.39
C LEU A 129 -9.12 -4.40 0.34
N GLN A 130 -7.86 -4.53 -0.03
CA GLN A 130 -6.95 -5.51 0.54
C GLN A 130 -5.57 -4.90 0.80
N PRO A 131 -4.86 -5.33 1.84
CA PRO A 131 -3.47 -4.93 2.01
C PRO A 131 -2.63 -5.42 0.81
N ASP A 132 -1.47 -4.81 0.63
CA ASP A 132 -0.42 -5.33 -0.24
C ASP A 132 0.04 -6.69 0.29
N PRO A 133 -0.20 -7.79 -0.45
CA PRO A 133 0.17 -9.14 -0.02
C PRO A 133 1.69 -9.35 0.01
N LEU A 134 2.46 -8.48 -0.64
CA LEU A 134 3.91 -8.52 -0.69
C LEU A 134 4.55 -7.64 0.39
N ASN A 135 3.77 -6.84 1.12
CA ASN A 135 4.27 -6.02 2.21
C ASN A 135 4.10 -6.75 3.56
N PRO A 136 5.19 -7.12 4.25
CA PRO A 136 5.13 -7.82 5.53
C PRO A 136 4.67 -6.93 6.69
N GLN A 137 4.70 -5.60 6.54
CA GLN A 137 4.27 -4.65 7.57
C GLN A 137 2.80 -4.29 7.35
N GLN A 138 1.94 -4.83 8.21
CA GLN A 138 0.50 -4.62 8.13
C GLN A 138 -0.05 -4.00 9.42
N LEU A 139 -1.05 -3.14 9.26
CA LEU A 139 -1.79 -2.49 10.33
C LEU A 139 -3.26 -2.90 10.26
N VAL A 140 -3.74 -3.54 11.32
CA VAL A 140 -5.13 -4.03 11.41
C VAL A 140 -5.96 -3.05 12.22
N TYR A 141 -7.05 -2.58 11.61
CA TYR A 141 -8.16 -1.92 12.28
C TYR A 141 -9.24 -2.98 12.53
N PRO A 142 -9.47 -3.39 13.79
CA PRO A 142 -10.54 -4.33 14.10
C PRO A 142 -11.90 -3.69 13.83
N ALA A 143 -12.89 -4.52 13.49
CA ALA A 143 -14.28 -4.07 13.40
C ALA A 143 -14.78 -3.64 14.78
N ASP A 144 -15.66 -2.66 14.82
CA ASP A 144 -16.49 -2.37 15.98
C ASP A 144 -17.47 -3.54 16.21
N GLU A 145 -17.40 -4.17 17.37
CA GLU A 145 -18.29 -5.26 17.75
C GLU A 145 -19.75 -4.81 17.93
N GLU A 146 -19.98 -3.50 18.12
CA GLU A 146 -21.30 -2.92 18.34
C GLU A 146 -21.98 -2.48 17.03
N ASP A 147 -21.23 -2.32 15.93
CA ASP A 147 -21.78 -2.03 14.60
C ASP A 147 -21.76 -3.29 13.70
N PRO A 148 -22.91 -3.94 13.47
CA PRO A 148 -22.97 -5.16 12.65
C PRO A 148 -22.62 -4.92 11.16
N ASN A 149 -22.54 -3.66 10.72
CA ASN A 149 -22.15 -3.32 9.35
C ASN A 149 -20.66 -3.03 9.22
N ASP A 150 -19.95 -2.82 10.34
CA ASP A 150 -18.52 -2.56 10.34
C ASP A 150 -17.72 -3.85 10.07
N PHE A 151 -16.48 -3.69 9.61
CA PHE A 151 -15.62 -4.80 9.27
C PHE A 151 -14.16 -4.44 9.48
N SER A 152 -13.35 -5.45 9.80
CA SER A 152 -11.94 -5.24 9.99
C SER A 152 -11.28 -4.85 8.67
N THR A 153 -10.43 -3.83 8.72
CA THR A 153 -9.65 -3.35 7.59
C THR A 153 -8.18 -3.52 7.88
N THR A 154 -7.44 -4.08 6.93
CA THR A 154 -5.97 -4.21 7.05
C THR A 154 -5.31 -3.34 5.99
N LEU A 155 -4.36 -2.52 6.43
CA LEU A 155 -3.54 -1.66 5.58
C LEU A 155 -2.10 -2.19 5.55
N SER A 156 -1.39 -1.91 4.48
CA SER A 156 0.06 -2.08 4.41
C SER A 156 0.76 -0.79 4.81
N VAL A 157 1.79 -0.89 5.64
CA VAL A 157 2.54 0.24 6.17
C VAL A 157 3.75 0.49 5.29
N LEU A 158 3.96 1.75 4.92
CA LEU A 158 5.19 2.24 4.34
C LEU A 158 5.89 3.10 5.40
N GLU A 159 7.12 2.72 5.74
CA GLU A 159 7.99 3.51 6.60
C GLU A 159 9.34 3.69 5.90
N LEU A 160 9.66 4.93 5.55
CA LEU A 160 10.94 5.25 4.91
C LEU A 160 12.06 5.42 5.95
N PRO A 161 13.35 5.27 5.54
CA PRO A 161 14.48 5.13 6.46
C PRO A 161 14.66 6.24 7.51
N GLU A 162 14.19 7.45 7.25
CA GLU A 162 14.33 8.61 8.16
C GLU A 162 12.99 9.03 8.76
N ALA A 163 11.96 8.18 8.66
CA ALA A 163 10.68 8.45 9.29
C ALA A 163 10.85 8.63 10.81
N PRO A 164 10.36 9.76 11.40
CA PRO A 164 10.59 10.07 12.80
C PRO A 164 10.18 8.93 13.73
N GLU A 165 10.97 8.63 14.76
CA GLU A 165 10.66 7.56 15.71
C GLU A 165 9.30 7.76 16.41
N GLN A 166 8.58 6.66 16.66
CA GLN A 166 7.33 6.67 17.42
C GLN A 166 7.51 5.93 18.78
N PRO A 167 8.17 6.54 19.78
CA PRO A 167 8.62 5.85 21.01
C PRO A 167 7.51 5.39 21.96
N TRP A 168 6.25 5.73 21.64
CA TRP A 168 5.07 5.43 22.44
C TRP A 168 4.22 4.30 21.89
N ILE A 169 4.43 3.88 20.64
CA ILE A 169 3.62 2.81 20.01
C ILE A 169 4.34 1.46 20.03
N THR A 170 5.66 1.45 20.16
CA THR A 170 6.44 0.22 20.26
C THR A 170 6.47 -0.30 21.69
N ARG A 171 6.19 -1.59 21.86
CA ARG A 171 6.31 -2.26 23.15
C ARG A 171 7.77 -2.23 23.63
N ARG A 172 7.99 -1.72 24.84
CA ARG A 172 9.32 -1.67 25.44
C ARG A 172 9.69 -3.04 26.02
N LYS A 173 10.82 -3.60 25.58
CA LYS A 173 11.34 -4.87 26.10
C LYS A 173 11.65 -4.71 27.60
N GLY A 174 11.22 -5.69 28.40
CA GLY A 174 11.45 -5.69 29.85
C GLY A 174 10.50 -4.80 30.66
N VAL A 175 9.56 -4.09 30.02
CA VAL A 175 8.51 -3.34 30.71
C VAL A 175 7.24 -4.19 30.74
N PRO A 176 6.65 -4.46 31.92
CA PRO A 176 5.37 -5.17 32.02
C PRO A 176 4.28 -4.44 31.24
N ALA A 177 3.41 -5.19 30.56
CA ALA A 177 2.22 -4.60 29.94
C ALA A 177 1.19 -4.27 31.02
N GLY A 178 0.59 -3.08 30.92
CA GLY A 178 -0.61 -2.77 31.66
C GLY A 178 -1.80 -3.59 31.16
N GLN A 179 -2.89 -3.60 31.93
CA GLN A 179 -4.14 -4.20 31.53
C GLN A 179 -5.02 -3.14 30.86
N VAL A 180 -5.60 -3.49 29.71
CA VAL A 180 -6.59 -2.67 29.01
C VAL A 180 -7.93 -3.39 29.13
N GLU A 181 -8.93 -2.74 29.71
CA GLU A 181 -10.29 -3.26 29.85
C GLU A 181 -11.27 -2.32 29.16
N ARG A 182 -12.27 -2.87 28.48
CA ARG A 182 -13.38 -2.13 27.90
C ARG A 182 -14.54 -2.11 28.89
N HIS A 183 -15.09 -0.93 29.15
CA HIS A 183 -16.31 -0.75 29.94
C HIS A 183 -17.33 0.04 29.15
N THR A 184 -18.59 -0.40 29.20
CA THR A 184 -19.73 0.30 28.60
C THR A 184 -20.50 1.03 29.69
N PHE A 185 -20.95 2.25 29.43
CA PHE A 185 -21.80 3.02 30.35
C PHE A 185 -22.88 3.77 29.59
N GLU A 186 -24.04 3.96 30.21
CA GLU A 186 -25.14 4.74 29.65
C GLU A 186 -24.96 6.22 29.94
N SER A 187 -25.03 7.06 28.91
CA SER A 187 -24.99 8.51 29.06
C SER A 187 -26.40 9.08 29.12
N ALA A 188 -26.75 9.78 30.21
CA ALA A 188 -28.05 10.45 30.31
C ALA A 188 -28.22 11.63 29.34
N ILE A 189 -27.12 12.11 28.74
CA ILE A 189 -27.07 13.28 27.85
C ILE A 189 -26.98 12.86 26.38
N LEU A 190 -26.22 11.80 26.07
CA LEU A 190 -26.11 11.24 24.72
C LEU A 190 -27.17 10.14 24.58
N LYS A 191 -28.32 10.49 23.99
CA LYS A 191 -29.38 9.55 23.63
C LYS A 191 -29.29 9.16 22.16
#